data_AF-A0A973NUL9-F1
#
_entry.id   AF-A0A973NUL9-F1
#
_cell.length_a   1.000
_cell.length_b   1.000
_cell.length_c   1.000
_cell.angle_alpha   90.00
_cell.angle_beta   90.00
_cell.angle_gamma   90.00
#
_symmetry.space_group_name_H-M   'P 1'
#
loop_
_entity.id
_entity.type
_entity.pdbx_description
1 polymer ?
#
loop_
_entity_poly.entity_id
_entity_poly.type
_entity_poly.pdbx_seq_one_letter_code
_entity_poly.pdbx_strand_id
1 'polypeptide(L)'
;KPAQGKPVLLGITKASLQTRSFISAASFQETTRVLTEAAVQGKVDTLEGLKENVIVGRLIPAGTGAGMNRLRVAASSRDTALRAAQRRMQEALIAPDSAEELRAAENARSARDSAGTGDDPLAEVVPSGHGLDADAGDYLQD
;
A
#
# COMPACT_ATOMS: atom_id res chain seq x y z
N LYS A 1 0.19 -38.57 5.08
CA LYS A 1 0.42 -38.71 6.54
C LYS A 1 1.52 -37.72 6.94
N PRO A 2 1.39 -36.96 8.05
CA PRO A 2 2.43 -36.03 8.48
C PRO A 2 3.71 -36.76 8.92
N ALA A 3 4.85 -36.07 8.85
CA ALA A 3 6.13 -36.62 9.29
C ALA A 3 6.16 -36.84 10.81
N GLN A 4 6.81 -37.93 11.25
CA GLN A 4 7.01 -38.26 12.66
C GLN A 4 8.51 -38.15 12.99
N GLY A 5 8.85 -37.61 14.17
CA GLY A 5 10.23 -37.46 14.62
C GLY A 5 10.39 -37.77 16.11
N LYS A 6 11.61 -38.09 16.54
CA LYS A 6 11.98 -38.32 17.95
C LYS A 6 13.03 -37.29 18.39
N PRO A 7 12.91 -36.68 19.58
CA PRO A 7 13.92 -35.74 20.08
C PRO A 7 15.23 -36.46 20.39
N VAL A 8 16.37 -35.81 20.11
CA VAL A 8 17.72 -36.31 20.36
C VAL A 8 18.49 -35.30 21.19
N LEU A 9 19.18 -35.76 22.23
CA LEU A 9 20.02 -34.90 23.07
C LEU A 9 21.39 -34.68 22.40
N LEU A 10 21.80 -33.42 22.33
CA LEU A 10 23.09 -33.00 21.76
C LEU A 10 23.84 -32.17 22.81
N GLY A 11 25.17 -32.31 22.84
CA GLY A 11 26.02 -31.42 23.64
C GLY A 11 26.09 -30.00 23.07
N ILE A 12 26.46 -29.03 23.91
CA ILE A 12 26.44 -27.59 23.54
C ILE A 12 27.28 -27.27 22.31
N THR A 13 28.46 -27.89 22.18
CA THR A 13 29.37 -27.68 21.03
C THR A 13 28.73 -28.17 19.74
N LYS A 14 28.18 -29.39 19.76
CA LYS A 14 27.53 -29.99 18.58
C LYS A 14 26.28 -29.22 18.18
N ALA A 15 25.47 -28.81 19.15
CA ALA A 15 24.30 -27.97 18.91
C ALA A 15 24.68 -26.60 18.30
N SER A 16 25.78 -26.00 18.75
CA SER A 16 26.25 -24.68 18.27
C SER A 16 26.84 -24.71 16.86
N LEU A 17 27.47 -25.83 16.47
CA LEU A 17 27.97 -26.04 15.10
C LEU A 17 26.86 -26.42 14.11
N GLN A 18 25.75 -27.01 14.60
CA GLN A 18 24.61 -27.43 13.77
C GLN A 18 23.51 -26.36 13.62
N THR A 19 23.83 -25.09 13.87
CA THR A 19 22.87 -24.00 13.64
C THR A 19 22.61 -23.78 12.14
N ARG A 20 21.50 -23.11 11.83
CA ARG A 20 21.12 -22.82 10.44
C ARG A 20 22.04 -21.77 9.79
N SER A 21 22.54 -20.83 10.60
CA SER A 21 23.45 -19.79 10.15
C SER A 21 24.88 -20.31 10.13
N PHE A 22 25.47 -20.34 8.94
CA PHE A 22 26.88 -20.69 8.80
C PHE A 22 27.78 -19.55 9.30
N ILE A 23 27.33 -18.29 9.27
CA ILE A 23 28.08 -17.14 9.80
C ILE A 23 28.22 -17.26 11.33
N SER A 24 27.12 -17.58 12.01
CA SER A 24 27.09 -17.82 13.45
C SER A 24 27.91 -19.05 13.85
N ALA A 25 27.79 -20.15 13.09
CA ALA A 25 28.54 -21.39 13.33
C ALA A 25 30.05 -21.21 13.09
N ALA A 26 30.47 -20.59 11.98
CA ALA A 26 31.87 -20.41 11.62
C ALA A 26 32.63 -19.50 12.59
N SER A 27 31.92 -18.55 13.20
CA SER A 27 32.46 -17.65 14.23
C SER A 27 32.46 -18.26 15.64
N PHE A 28 31.95 -19.49 15.82
CA PHE A 28 32.11 -20.23 17.06
C PHE A 28 33.45 -20.98 17.03
N GLN A 29 33.56 -21.98 16.15
CA GLN A 29 34.76 -22.83 15.96
C GLN A 29 34.75 -23.45 14.54
N GLU A 30 35.81 -24.18 14.17
CA GLU A 30 35.91 -24.95 12.91
C GLU A 30 35.67 -24.11 11.63
N THR A 31 36.08 -22.84 11.64
CA THR A 31 35.76 -21.81 10.63
C THR A 31 36.01 -22.27 9.19
N THR A 32 37.17 -22.84 8.89
CA THR A 32 37.52 -23.33 7.54
C THR A 32 36.54 -24.39 7.05
N ARG A 33 36.21 -25.38 7.91
CA ARG A 33 35.29 -26.46 7.57
C ARG A 33 33.87 -25.96 7.36
N VAL A 34 33.38 -25.09 8.25
CA VAL A 34 32.01 -24.56 8.14
C VAL A 34 31.85 -23.72 6.86
N LEU A 35 32.85 -22.90 6.51
CA LEU A 35 32.79 -22.08 5.30
C LEU A 35 32.89 -22.91 4.02
N THR A 36 33.72 -23.95 3.98
CA THR A 36 33.80 -24.83 2.80
C THR A 36 32.51 -25.61 2.58
N GLU A 37 31.94 -26.19 3.65
CA GLU A 37 30.65 -26.90 3.57
C GLU A 37 29.52 -25.96 3.10
N ALA A 38 29.47 -24.73 3.61
CA ALA A 38 28.48 -23.74 3.20
C ALA A 38 28.65 -23.32 1.74
N ALA A 39 29.89 -23.12 1.27
CA ALA A 39 30.18 -22.75 -0.11
C ALA A 39 29.81 -23.86 -1.09
N VAL A 40 30.15 -25.13 -0.79
CA VAL A 40 29.81 -26.28 -1.65
C VAL A 40 28.30 -26.50 -1.73
N GLN A 41 27.57 -26.26 -0.63
CA GLN A 41 26.10 -26.40 -0.59
C GLN A 41 25.37 -25.15 -1.10
N GLY A 42 26.06 -24.05 -1.40
CA GLY A 42 25.45 -22.78 -1.79
C GLY A 42 24.52 -22.20 -0.71
N LYS A 43 24.85 -22.36 0.57
CA LYS A 43 24.00 -21.87 1.66
C LYS A 43 23.89 -20.35 1.66
N VAL A 44 22.69 -19.86 1.94
CA VAL A 44 22.40 -18.43 2.15
C VAL A 44 21.98 -18.23 3.59
N ASP A 45 22.55 -17.19 4.22
CA ASP A 45 22.22 -16.80 5.59
C ASP A 45 21.17 -15.69 5.59
N THR A 46 20.06 -15.90 6.29
CA THR A 46 18.95 -14.92 6.35
C THR A 46 19.14 -13.86 7.44
N LEU A 47 20.20 -13.95 8.26
CA LEU A 47 20.52 -12.99 9.32
C LEU A 47 19.37 -12.82 10.33
N GLU A 48 18.73 -13.91 10.72
CA GLU A 48 17.65 -13.92 11.72
C GLU A 48 18.17 -13.93 13.16
N GLY A 49 19.42 -14.36 13.36
CA GLY A 49 20.05 -14.55 14.64
C GLY A 49 20.69 -13.28 15.21
N LEU A 50 20.98 -13.32 16.51
CA LEU A 50 21.66 -12.22 17.19
C LEU A 50 23.10 -12.05 16.70
N LYS A 51 23.87 -13.14 16.64
CA LYS A 51 25.31 -13.11 16.34
C LYS A 51 25.59 -12.70 14.89
N GLU A 52 24.82 -13.22 13.94
CA GLU A 52 24.87 -12.78 12.54
C GLU A 52 24.75 -11.27 12.38
N ASN A 53 23.74 -10.66 13.01
CA ASN A 53 23.50 -9.22 12.90
C ASN A 53 24.62 -8.41 13.55
N VAL A 54 25.18 -8.87 14.67
CA VAL A 54 26.35 -8.23 15.30
C VAL A 54 27.56 -8.26 14.37
N ILE A 55 27.84 -9.40 13.73
CA ILE A 55 28.99 -9.55 12.84
C ILE A 55 28.86 -8.65 11.60
N VAL A 56 27.66 -8.55 11.03
CA VAL A 56 27.39 -7.73 9.83
C VAL A 56 27.18 -6.24 10.15
N GLY A 57 26.98 -5.87 11.42
CA GLY A 57 26.77 -4.49 11.85
C GLY A 57 25.33 -3.98 11.69
N ARG A 58 24.33 -4.88 11.72
CA ARG A 58 22.90 -4.56 11.70
C ARG A 58 22.32 -4.55 13.11
N LEU A 59 21.16 -3.93 13.28
CA LEU A 59 20.42 -3.98 14.55
C LEU A 59 20.06 -5.43 14.90
N ILE A 60 20.35 -5.83 16.13
CA ILE A 60 20.01 -7.17 16.63
C ILE A 60 18.48 -7.35 16.75
N PRO A 61 17.95 -8.57 16.59
CA PRO A 61 16.51 -8.86 16.68
C PRO A 61 16.03 -8.94 18.14
N ALA A 62 16.59 -8.12 19.02
CA ALA A 62 16.26 -8.06 20.44
C ALA A 62 16.21 -6.60 20.93
N GLY A 63 15.52 -6.37 22.04
CA GLY A 63 15.40 -5.04 22.66
C GLY A 63 14.89 -3.97 21.69
N THR A 64 15.59 -2.85 21.62
CA THR A 64 15.26 -1.71 20.73
C THR A 64 15.35 -2.08 19.25
N GLY A 65 16.27 -2.98 18.86
CA GLY A 65 16.40 -3.42 17.48
C GLY A 65 15.16 -4.17 16.97
N ALA A 66 14.57 -5.04 17.81
CA ALA A 66 13.29 -5.68 17.50
C ALA A 66 12.13 -4.67 17.39
N GLY A 67 12.10 -3.67 18.28
CA GLY A 67 11.11 -2.59 18.23
C GLY A 67 11.20 -1.77 16.95
N MET A 68 12.40 -1.34 16.57
CA MET A 68 12.65 -0.61 15.33
C MET A 68 12.27 -1.42 14.09
N ASN A 69 12.55 -2.73 14.10
CA ASN A 69 12.16 -3.60 12.99
C ASN A 69 10.63 -3.69 12.83
N ARG A 70 9.88 -3.84 13.93
CA ARG A 70 8.41 -3.85 13.91
C ARG A 70 7.84 -2.54 13.38
N LEU A 71 8.38 -1.41 13.84
CA LEU A 71 7.98 -0.09 13.35
C LEU A 71 8.25 0.07 11.85
N ARG A 72 9.43 -0.37 11.40
CA ARG A 72 9.81 -0.33 9.97
C ARG A 72 8.87 -1.18 9.12
N VAL A 73 8.52 -2.39 9.57
CA VAL A 73 7.58 -3.27 8.87
C VAL A 73 6.19 -2.65 8.81
N ALA A 74 5.69 -2.08 9.91
CA ALA A 74 4.38 -1.42 9.96
C ALA A 74 4.33 -0.15 9.11
N ALA A 75 5.40 0.65 9.07
CA ALA A 75 5.50 1.80 8.19
C ALA A 75 5.51 1.36 6.72
N SER A 76 6.34 0.37 6.39
CA SER A 76 6.43 -0.15 5.02
C SER A 76 5.11 -0.73 4.52
N SER A 77 4.34 -1.43 5.37
CA SER A 77 3.06 -2.01 4.97
C SER A 77 1.98 -0.94 4.76
N ARG A 78 2.03 0.16 5.52
CA ARG A 78 1.16 1.33 5.31
C ARG A 78 1.52 2.04 4.01
N ASP A 79 2.80 2.28 3.76
CA ASP A 79 3.28 2.96 2.55
C ASP A 79 2.90 2.18 1.28
N THR A 80 3.00 0.85 1.30
CA THR A 80 2.59 0.01 0.17
C THR A 80 1.09 0.07 -0.06
N ALA A 81 0.28 0.05 1.00
CA ALA A 81 -1.17 0.17 0.90
C ALA A 81 -1.61 1.53 0.34
N LEU A 82 -1.00 2.62 0.81
CA LEU A 82 -1.27 3.98 0.32
C LEU A 82 -0.93 4.12 -1.16
N ARG A 83 0.25 3.63 -1.58
CA ARG A 83 0.66 3.65 -2.99
C ARG A 83 -0.27 2.83 -3.89
N ALA A 84 -0.83 1.73 -3.39
CA ALA A 84 -1.81 0.93 -4.13
C ALA A 84 -3.15 1.68 -4.27
N ALA A 85 -3.62 2.34 -3.21
CA ALA A 85 -4.84 3.15 -3.24
C ALA A 85 -4.69 4.36 -4.18
N GLN A 86 -3.54 5.05 -4.14
CA GLN A 86 -3.24 6.17 -5.03
C GLN A 86 -3.23 5.78 -6.50
N ARG A 87 -2.64 4.63 -6.85
CA ARG A 87 -2.67 4.12 -8.23
C ARG A 87 -4.09 3.86 -8.73
N ARG A 88 -4.94 3.22 -7.93
CA ARG A 88 -6.35 3.00 -8.28
C ARG A 88 -7.12 4.30 -8.49
N MET A 89 -6.86 5.30 -7.66
CA MET A 89 -7.49 6.62 -7.80
C MET A 89 -7.02 7.33 -9.07
N GLN A 90 -5.73 7.26 -9.39
CA GLN A 90 -5.17 7.83 -10.62
C GLN A 90 -5.74 7.15 -11.87
N GLU A 91 -5.85 5.82 -11.86
CA GLU A 91 -6.50 5.06 -12.94
C GLU A 91 -7.95 5.50 -13.16
N ALA A 92 -8.69 5.79 -12.08
CA ALA A 92 -10.07 6.29 -12.17
C ALA A 92 -10.18 7.76 -12.64
N LEU A 93 -9.10 8.54 -12.54
CA LEU A 93 -9.03 9.96 -12.94
C LEU A 93 -8.53 10.17 -14.37
N ILE A 94 -7.92 9.16 -15.01
CA ILE A 94 -7.56 9.23 -16.42
C ILE A 94 -8.87 9.40 -17.21
N ALA A 95 -9.02 10.57 -17.83
CA ALA A 95 -10.17 10.92 -18.65
C ALA A 95 -10.29 9.93 -19.82
N PRO A 96 -11.51 9.60 -20.26
CA PRO A 96 -11.70 8.69 -21.39
C PRO A 96 -10.98 9.24 -22.64
N ASP A 97 -10.24 8.38 -23.31
CA ASP A 97 -9.35 8.73 -24.44
C ASP A 97 -10.13 9.18 -25.69
N SER A 98 -11.46 9.03 -25.72
CA SER A 98 -12.30 9.37 -26.86
C SER A 98 -13.39 10.40 -26.54
N ALA A 99 -13.60 11.35 -27.47
CA ALA A 99 -14.63 12.39 -27.36
C ALA A 99 -16.07 11.82 -27.38
N GLU A 100 -16.25 10.61 -27.93
CA GLU A 100 -17.55 9.92 -27.96
C GLU A 100 -17.93 9.35 -26.60
N GLU A 101 -16.98 8.75 -25.88
CA GLU A 101 -17.19 8.26 -24.52
C GLU A 101 -17.43 9.39 -23.52
N LEU A 102 -16.77 10.54 -23.72
CA LEU A 102 -16.97 11.76 -22.94
C LEU A 102 -18.39 12.33 -23.13
N ARG A 103 -18.86 12.45 -24.38
CA ARG A 103 -20.24 12.90 -24.71
C ARG A 103 -21.31 11.92 -24.21
N ALA A 104 -21.06 10.62 -24.28
CA ALA A 104 -21.98 9.61 -23.75
C ALA A 104 -22.07 9.67 -22.22
N ALA A 105 -20.95 9.88 -21.53
CA ALA A 105 -20.91 10.03 -20.08
C ALA A 105 -21.56 11.35 -19.61
N GLU A 106 -21.41 12.43 -20.37
CA GLU A 106 -22.02 13.73 -20.11
C GLU A 106 -23.55 13.69 -20.29
N ASN A 107 -24.04 13.06 -21.37
CA ASN A 107 -25.47 12.82 -21.59
C ASN A 107 -26.08 11.94 -20.48
N ALA A 108 -25.33 10.94 -19.99
CA ALA A 108 -25.76 10.09 -18.87
C ALA A 108 -25.77 10.83 -17.52
N ARG A 109 -24.92 11.84 -17.32
CA ARG A 109 -24.97 12.74 -16.14
C ARG A 109 -26.13 13.72 -16.24
N SER A 110 -26.34 14.39 -17.38
CA SER A 110 -27.48 15.29 -17.57
C SER A 110 -28.83 14.59 -17.34
N ALA A 111 -28.97 13.31 -17.72
CA ALA A 111 -30.18 12.53 -17.45
C ALA A 111 -30.43 12.26 -15.94
N ARG A 112 -29.37 12.22 -15.12
CA ARG A 112 -29.48 12.08 -13.66
C ARG A 112 -29.80 13.42 -13.00
N ASP A 113 -29.17 14.49 -13.47
CA ASP A 113 -29.38 15.83 -12.93
C ASP A 113 -30.78 16.39 -13.32
N SER A 114 -31.34 15.96 -14.46
CA SER A 114 -32.74 16.26 -14.85
C SER A 114 -33.79 15.56 -13.98
N ALA A 115 -33.41 14.53 -13.21
CA ALA A 115 -34.28 13.92 -12.20
C ALA A 115 -34.15 14.61 -10.82
N GLY A 116 -33.23 15.58 -10.68
CA GLY A 116 -32.94 16.31 -9.45
C GLY A 116 -33.41 17.77 -9.43
N THR A 117 -34.02 18.30 -10.50
CA THR A 117 -34.61 19.66 -10.52
C THR A 117 -35.97 19.72 -9.81
N GLY A 118 -36.10 19.02 -8.69
CA GLY A 118 -37.31 19.07 -7.86
C GLY A 118 -37.41 20.32 -6.99
N ASP A 119 -36.31 21.05 -6.78
CA ASP A 119 -36.25 22.28 -5.97
C ASP A 119 -35.02 23.13 -6.37
N ASP A 120 -34.99 23.65 -7.61
CA ASP A 120 -34.07 24.74 -7.95
C ASP A 120 -34.78 26.08 -7.67
N PRO A 121 -34.36 26.87 -6.66
CA PRO A 121 -35.00 28.13 -6.29
C PRO A 121 -34.86 29.23 -7.36
N LEU A 122 -34.13 28.98 -8.46
CA LEU A 122 -33.99 29.91 -9.60
C LEU A 122 -34.65 29.41 -10.89
N ALA A 123 -35.32 28.25 -10.89
CA ALA A 123 -35.92 27.68 -12.10
C ALA A 123 -37.24 28.33 -12.52
N GLU A 124 -37.94 29.03 -11.61
CA GLU A 124 -39.21 29.68 -11.95
C GLU A 124 -39.02 31.19 -12.12
N VAL A 125 -38.55 31.61 -13.30
CA VAL A 125 -38.82 32.98 -13.77
C VAL A 125 -40.26 32.99 -14.26
N VAL A 126 -41.19 33.22 -13.34
CA VAL A 126 -42.57 33.56 -13.66
C VAL A 126 -42.54 34.96 -14.30
N PRO A 127 -42.87 35.12 -15.60
CA PRO A 127 -43.03 36.46 -16.15
C PRO A 127 -44.32 37.04 -15.55
N SER A 128 -44.19 37.92 -14.56
CA SER A 128 -45.33 38.70 -14.06
C SER A 128 -45.62 39.82 -15.07
N GLY A 129 -46.37 39.48 -16.11
CA GLY A 129 -46.84 40.42 -17.13
C GLY A 129 -47.46 39.68 -18.31
N HIS A 130 -48.54 40.21 -18.87
CA HIS A 130 -49.16 39.67 -20.07
C HIS A 130 -48.40 40.05 -21.36
N GLY A 131 -47.28 40.76 -21.22
CA GLY A 131 -46.44 41.21 -22.33
C GLY A 131 -47.12 42.28 -23.18
N LEU A 132 -48.10 42.99 -22.60
CA LEU A 132 -48.80 44.10 -23.22
C LEU A 132 -48.11 45.41 -22.85
N ASP A 133 -48.11 46.38 -23.75
CA ASP A 133 -47.48 47.71 -23.52
C ASP A 133 -48.02 48.44 -22.27
N ALA A 134 -49.18 48.04 -21.75
CA ALA A 134 -49.75 48.54 -20.50
C ALA A 134 -48.99 48.11 -19.24
N ASP A 135 -48.18 47.04 -19.31
CA ASP A 135 -47.36 46.55 -18.20
C ASP A 135 -46.01 47.30 -18.11
N ALA A 136 -45.63 48.04 -19.14
CA ALA A 136 -44.52 48.97 -19.08
C ALA A 136 -44.97 50.21 -18.29
N GLY A 137 -44.40 50.42 -17.10
CA GLY A 137 -44.62 51.62 -16.31
C GLY A 137 -44.42 52.90 -17.12
N ASP A 138 -44.92 54.02 -16.57
CA ASP A 138 -44.99 55.34 -17.22
C ASP A 138 -43.61 55.95 -17.51
N TYR A 139 -42.89 55.38 -18.49
CA TYR A 139 -41.56 55.81 -18.94
C TYR A 139 -41.61 56.66 -20.21
N LEU A 140 -42.79 57.13 -20.62
CA LEU A 140 -42.99 57.91 -21.84
C LEU A 140 -44.00 59.06 -21.64
N GLN A 141 -43.74 59.98 -20.70
CA GLN A 141 -44.35 61.31 -20.69
C GLN A 141 -43.33 62.35 -20.18
N ASP A 142 -42.66 63.02 -21.13
CA ASP A 142 -42.43 64.46 -21.06
C ASP A 142 -43.54 65.14 -21.88
#